data_AF-A9D437-F1
#
_entry.id   AF-A9D437-F1
#
_cell.length_a   1.000
_cell.length_b   1.000
_cell.length_c   1.000
_cell.angle_alpha   90.00
_cell.angle_beta   90.00
_cell.angle_gamma   90.00
#
_symmetry.space_group_name_H-M   'P 1'
#
loop_
_entity.id
_entity.type
_entity.pdbx_description
1 polymer ?
#
loop_
_entity_poly.entity_id
_entity_poly.type
_entity_poly.pdbx_seq_one_letter_code
_entity_poly.pdbx_strand_id
1 'polypeptide(L)'
;MAEKRTDRKNGSAEPQSSHDSDKLFDARAALPGLIRDSGLFDLDYDPGELARMKQIFEQLPDQTVLNLSKRLESLSAEKEPDFDRFSAEFGISSAERKLLESLVDGQTVVAHAEKAGISVNTARTHMRRLLEKTGSTGQLDLIRKAHVQP
;
A
#
# COMPACT_ATOMS: atom_id res chain seq x y z
N MET A 1 -65.50 0.42 24.99
CA MET A 1 -64.79 1.72 24.88
C MET A 1 -63.41 1.54 25.47
N ALA A 2 -62.41 1.30 24.61
CA ALA A 2 -61.02 1.12 25.00
C ALA A 2 -60.19 1.85 23.96
N GLU A 3 -59.41 2.85 24.35
CA GLU A 3 -58.16 3.22 23.68
C GLU A 3 -57.37 4.15 24.62
N LYS A 4 -56.41 3.55 25.33
CA LYS A 4 -55.35 4.27 26.06
C LYS A 4 -54.05 3.83 25.39
N ARG A 5 -53.35 4.75 24.72
CA ARG A 5 -51.95 4.61 24.23
C ARG A 5 -51.48 6.01 23.79
N THR A 6 -50.87 6.79 24.68
CA THR A 6 -49.41 6.87 24.96
C THR A 6 -48.60 7.55 23.86
N ASP A 7 -48.13 8.76 24.20
CA ASP A 7 -46.83 9.34 23.89
C ASP A 7 -46.04 8.73 22.73
N ARG A 8 -46.01 9.43 21.60
CA ARG A 8 -44.89 9.31 20.66
C ARG A 8 -43.72 10.11 21.22
N LYS A 9 -42.89 9.37 21.97
CA LYS A 9 -41.55 9.76 22.39
C LYS A 9 -40.75 10.27 21.19
N ASN A 10 -40.42 11.55 21.29
CA ASN A 10 -39.35 12.24 20.60
C ASN A 10 -38.09 11.38 20.61
N GLY A 11 -37.70 10.85 19.45
CA GLY A 11 -36.49 10.06 19.24
C GLY A 11 -35.55 10.84 18.34
N SER A 12 -34.87 11.83 18.93
CA SER A 12 -33.72 12.51 18.36
C SER A 12 -32.67 11.46 17.96
N ALA A 13 -32.48 11.25 16.66
CA ALA A 13 -31.33 10.54 16.14
C ALA A 13 -30.13 11.51 16.13
N GLU A 14 -29.27 11.36 17.14
CA GLU A 14 -27.94 11.98 17.24
C GLU A 14 -26.95 11.41 16.19
N PRO A 15 -25.76 12.02 16.02
CA PRO A 15 -25.13 12.27 14.71
C PRO A 15 -24.25 11.12 14.23
N GLN A 16 -24.80 10.20 13.44
CA GLN A 16 -23.97 9.26 12.67
C GLN A 16 -23.35 9.90 11.42
N SER A 17 -23.84 11.07 10.98
CA SER A 17 -23.38 11.71 9.74
C SER A 17 -21.94 12.22 9.79
N SER A 18 -21.43 12.60 10.95
CA SER A 18 -20.09 13.18 11.08
C SER A 18 -19.00 12.13 10.83
N HIS A 19 -19.13 10.95 11.45
CA HIS A 19 -18.12 9.90 11.38
C HIS A 19 -18.09 9.18 10.03
N ASP A 20 -19.24 9.04 9.37
CA ASP A 20 -19.31 8.49 8.02
C ASP A 20 -18.84 9.50 6.96
N SER A 21 -19.10 10.81 7.14
CA SER A 21 -18.58 11.85 6.24
C SER A 21 -17.06 11.99 6.35
N ASP A 22 -16.52 11.92 7.57
CA ASP A 22 -15.07 11.96 7.81
C ASP A 22 -14.37 10.76 7.15
N LYS A 23 -14.90 9.55 7.32
CA LYS A 23 -14.39 8.34 6.64
C LYS A 23 -14.45 8.43 5.13
N LEU A 24 -15.50 9.06 4.59
CA LEU A 24 -15.66 9.23 3.15
C LEU A 24 -14.66 10.22 2.56
N PHE A 25 -14.41 11.32 3.29
CA PHE A 25 -13.41 12.30 2.95
C PHE A 25 -12.01 11.69 2.98
N ASP A 26 -11.68 10.94 4.04
CA ASP A 26 -10.40 10.23 4.19
C ASP A 26 -10.19 9.20 3.07
N ALA A 27 -11.21 8.39 2.77
CA ALA A 27 -11.15 7.41 1.68
C ALA A 27 -10.93 8.08 0.31
N ARG A 28 -11.65 9.18 0.02
CA ARG A 28 -11.53 9.91 -1.25
C ARG A 28 -10.15 10.55 -1.41
N ALA A 29 -9.58 11.07 -0.32
CA ALA A 29 -8.24 11.64 -0.30
C ALA A 29 -7.14 10.57 -0.46
N ALA A 30 -7.35 9.37 0.06
CA ALA A 30 -6.40 8.25 -0.02
C ALA A 30 -6.41 7.52 -1.37
N LEU A 31 -7.53 7.53 -2.10
CA LEU A 31 -7.71 6.78 -3.36
C LEU A 31 -6.60 6.99 -4.41
N PRO A 32 -6.15 8.22 -4.74
CA PRO A 32 -5.07 8.41 -5.71
C PRO A 32 -3.76 7.70 -5.30
N GLY A 33 -3.43 7.71 -4.00
CA GLY A 33 -2.27 6.99 -3.46
C GLY A 33 -2.45 5.49 -3.55
N LEU A 34 -3.60 4.97 -3.11
CA LEU A 34 -3.92 3.55 -3.19
C LEU A 34 -3.87 3.00 -4.62
N ILE A 35 -4.31 3.79 -5.61
CA ILE A 35 -4.24 3.40 -7.02
C ILE A 35 -2.80 3.35 -7.50
N ARG A 36 -1.97 4.33 -7.13
CA ARG A 36 -0.53 4.32 -7.41
C ARG A 36 0.13 3.07 -6.83
N ASP A 37 -0.13 2.77 -5.57
CA ASP A 37 0.49 1.66 -4.84
C ASP A 37 -0.05 0.29 -5.32
N SER A 38 -1.28 0.25 -5.83
CA SER A 38 -1.85 -0.93 -6.47
C SER A 38 -1.14 -1.34 -7.77
N GLY A 39 -0.29 -0.48 -8.35
CA GLY A 39 0.43 -0.75 -9.61
C GLY A 39 -0.48 -1.11 -10.80
N LEU A 40 -1.78 -0.79 -10.71
CA LEU A 40 -2.79 -1.11 -11.72
C LEU A 40 -2.65 -0.21 -12.96
N PHE A 41 -1.97 0.93 -12.82
CA PHE A 41 -1.70 1.86 -13.90
C PHE A 41 -0.22 2.24 -13.93
N ASP A 42 0.39 2.12 -15.12
CA ASP A 42 1.79 2.46 -15.43
C ASP A 42 1.92 3.98 -15.70
N LEU A 43 1.37 4.80 -14.80
CA LEU A 43 1.32 6.26 -14.98
C LEU A 43 2.63 6.87 -14.52
N ASP A 44 3.45 7.30 -15.47
CA ASP A 44 4.43 8.35 -15.27
C ASP A 44 3.66 9.64 -14.93
N TYR A 45 3.21 9.75 -13.68
CA TYR A 45 2.28 10.78 -13.22
C TYR A 45 2.78 12.19 -13.58
N ASP A 46 2.25 12.74 -14.66
CA ASP A 46 2.33 14.17 -14.91
C ASP A 46 1.28 14.90 -14.04
N PRO A 47 1.52 16.17 -13.67
CA PRO A 47 0.60 16.93 -12.82
C PRO A 47 -0.82 17.08 -13.41
N GLY A 48 -0.97 17.01 -14.73
CA GLY A 48 -2.25 17.09 -15.43
C GLY A 48 -3.06 15.80 -15.35
N GLU A 49 -2.42 14.64 -15.40
CA GLU A 49 -3.07 13.34 -15.16
C GLU A 49 -3.59 13.22 -13.73
N LEU A 50 -2.80 13.66 -12.74
CA LEU A 50 -3.26 13.73 -11.34
C LEU A 50 -4.50 14.62 -11.18
N ALA A 51 -4.53 15.77 -11.85
CA ALA A 51 -5.67 16.69 -11.80
C ALA A 51 -6.92 16.06 -12.41
N ARG A 52 -6.79 15.42 -13.58
CA ARG A 52 -7.91 14.70 -14.22
C ARG A 52 -8.42 13.56 -13.35
N MET A 53 -7.52 12.81 -12.72
CA MET A 53 -7.88 11.68 -11.88
C MET A 53 -8.62 12.13 -10.62
N LYS A 54 -8.17 13.23 -9.98
CA LYS A 54 -8.91 13.87 -8.88
C LYS A 54 -10.32 14.30 -9.30
N GLN A 55 -10.44 14.93 -10.46
CA GLN A 55 -11.74 15.35 -10.99
C GLN A 55 -12.67 14.17 -11.28
N ILE A 56 -12.14 13.05 -11.78
CA ILE A 56 -12.91 11.81 -11.96
C ILE A 56 -13.40 11.30 -10.60
N PHE A 57 -12.53 11.24 -9.59
CA PHE A 57 -12.91 10.78 -8.26
C PHE A 57 -13.90 11.71 -7.56
N GLU A 58 -13.87 13.02 -7.84
CA GLU A 58 -14.86 14.00 -7.38
C GLU A 58 -16.27 13.77 -7.96
N GLN A 59 -16.38 13.06 -9.09
CA GLN A 59 -17.67 12.72 -9.70
C GLN A 59 -18.15 11.30 -9.39
N LEU A 60 -17.32 10.47 -8.74
CA LEU A 60 -17.73 9.13 -8.33
C LEU A 60 -18.75 9.18 -7.18
N PRO A 61 -19.76 8.29 -7.18
CA PRO A 61 -20.65 8.11 -6.04
C PRO A 61 -19.88 7.66 -4.79
N ASP A 62 -20.32 8.16 -3.65
CA ASP A 62 -19.77 7.89 -2.31
C ASP A 62 -19.57 6.38 -2.02
N GLN A 63 -20.55 5.56 -2.39
CA GLN A 63 -20.46 4.11 -2.21
C GLN A 63 -19.37 3.48 -3.09
N THR A 64 -19.14 4.02 -4.28
CA THR A 64 -18.09 3.56 -5.20
C THR A 64 -16.72 3.92 -4.65
N VAL A 65 -16.55 5.11 -4.06
CA VAL A 65 -15.31 5.54 -3.40
C VAL A 65 -14.95 4.58 -2.27
N LEU A 66 -15.89 4.28 -1.37
CA LEU A 66 -15.66 3.38 -0.25
C LEU A 66 -15.38 1.93 -0.67
N ASN A 67 -16.09 1.43 -1.69
CA ASN A 67 -15.87 0.08 -2.19
C ASN A 67 -14.53 -0.04 -2.91
N LEU A 68 -14.16 0.99 -3.69
CA LEU A 68 -12.89 1.03 -4.41
C LEU A 68 -11.71 1.17 -3.45
N SER A 69 -11.80 2.04 -2.43
CA SER A 69 -10.73 2.22 -1.45
C SER A 69 -10.47 0.92 -0.69
N LYS A 70 -11.51 0.26 -0.17
CA LYS A 70 -11.37 -1.04 0.51
C LYS A 70 -10.76 -2.12 -0.38
N ARG A 71 -11.15 -2.15 -1.66
CA ARG A 71 -10.65 -3.14 -2.61
C ARG A 71 -9.19 -2.88 -2.97
N LEU A 72 -8.79 -1.61 -3.13
CA LEU A 72 -7.40 -1.24 -3.37
C LEU A 72 -6.52 -1.41 -2.13
N GLU A 73 -7.03 -1.10 -0.94
CA GLU A 73 -6.39 -1.39 0.35
C GLU A 73 -6.13 -2.89 0.47
N SER A 74 -7.11 -3.73 0.14
CA SER A 74 -6.97 -5.19 0.16
C SER A 74 -5.94 -5.66 -0.88
N LEU A 75 -5.96 -5.10 -2.10
CA LEU A 75 -4.96 -5.39 -3.14
C LEU A 75 -3.54 -4.91 -2.76
N SER A 76 -3.43 -3.85 -1.95
CA SER A 76 -2.14 -3.36 -1.45
C SER A 76 -1.64 -4.16 -0.24
N ALA A 77 -2.54 -4.63 0.62
CA ALA A 77 -2.23 -5.50 1.75
C ALA A 77 -1.86 -6.92 1.29
N GLU A 78 -2.45 -7.39 0.19
CA GLU A 78 -2.05 -8.63 -0.50
C GLU A 78 -0.71 -8.49 -1.25
N LYS A 79 -0.17 -7.27 -1.38
CA LYS A 79 1.09 -6.99 -2.07
C LYS A 79 2.29 -6.82 -1.15
N GLU A 80 2.13 -6.81 0.17
CA GLU A 80 3.28 -6.67 1.06
C GLU A 80 4.14 -7.94 0.95
N PRO A 81 5.44 -7.83 0.61
CA PRO A 81 6.26 -9.02 0.40
C PRO A 81 6.35 -9.86 1.66
N ASP A 82 6.04 -11.15 1.55
CA ASP A 82 6.39 -12.11 2.60
C ASP A 82 7.90 -12.39 2.53
N PHE A 83 8.69 -11.55 3.21
CA PHE A 83 10.14 -11.67 3.22
C PHE A 83 10.63 -12.97 3.85
N ASP A 84 9.87 -13.59 4.75
CA ASP A 84 10.25 -14.85 5.40
C ASP A 84 10.08 -16.01 4.43
N ARG A 85 8.94 -16.09 3.74
CA ARG A 85 8.72 -17.06 2.66
C ARG A 85 9.71 -16.87 1.51
N PHE A 86 9.91 -15.63 1.06
CA PHE A 86 10.88 -15.30 0.02
C PHE A 86 12.30 -15.72 0.41
N SER A 87 12.70 -15.47 1.67
CA SER A 87 14.02 -15.85 2.15
C SER A 87 14.21 -17.36 2.22
N ALA A 88 13.18 -18.10 2.64
CA ALA A 88 13.21 -19.55 2.69
C ALA A 88 13.31 -20.17 1.28
N GLU A 89 12.58 -19.63 0.31
CA GLU A 89 12.59 -20.11 -1.08
C GLU A 89 13.96 -19.96 -1.75
N PHE A 90 14.62 -18.81 -1.56
CA PHE A 90 15.88 -18.48 -2.23
C PHE A 90 17.13 -18.69 -1.36
N GLY A 91 16.99 -19.23 -0.14
CA GLY A 91 18.12 -19.43 0.79
C GLY A 91 18.85 -18.13 1.16
N ILE A 92 18.08 -17.06 1.35
CA ILE A 92 18.61 -15.72 1.64
C ILE A 92 18.96 -15.63 3.13
N SER A 93 20.12 -15.02 3.42
CA SER A 93 20.57 -14.81 4.81
C SER A 93 19.85 -13.63 5.46
N SER A 94 19.90 -13.55 6.80
CA SER A 94 19.28 -12.43 7.53
C SER A 94 19.82 -11.05 7.13
N ALA A 95 21.11 -10.94 6.77
CA ALA A 95 21.70 -9.69 6.30
C ALA A 95 21.19 -9.30 4.90
N GLU A 96 21.05 -10.27 4.01
CA GLU A 96 20.52 -10.06 2.66
C GLU A 96 19.00 -9.75 2.71
N ARG A 97 18.25 -10.37 3.63
CA ARG A 97 16.83 -10.06 3.87
C ARG A 97 16.64 -8.62 4.35
N LYS A 98 17.43 -8.17 5.32
CA LYS A 98 17.39 -6.76 5.78
C LYS A 98 17.71 -5.77 4.67
N LEU A 99 18.63 -6.13 3.77
CA LEU A 99 18.88 -5.34 2.58
C LEU A 99 17.64 -5.32 1.68
N LEU A 100 17.03 -6.47 1.38
CA LEU A 100 15.81 -6.56 0.58
C LEU A 100 14.65 -5.73 1.14
N GLU A 101 14.37 -5.83 2.44
CA GLU A 101 13.37 -5.01 3.15
C GLU A 101 13.64 -3.52 2.91
N SER A 102 14.89 -3.08 3.07
CA SER A 102 15.27 -1.68 2.86
C SER A 102 15.09 -1.24 1.40
N LEU A 103 15.33 -2.12 0.42
CA LEU A 103 15.15 -1.81 -0.99
C LEU A 103 13.66 -1.70 -1.36
N VAL A 104 12.80 -2.53 -0.76
CA VAL A 104 11.34 -2.45 -0.91
C VAL A 104 10.80 -1.17 -0.29
N ASP A 105 11.35 -0.74 0.85
CA ASP A 105 11.07 0.56 1.47
C ASP A 105 11.58 1.78 0.64
N GLY A 106 12.13 1.54 -0.55
CA GLY A 106 12.64 2.58 -1.44
C GLY A 106 14.03 3.12 -1.06
N GLN A 107 14.72 2.50 -0.10
CA GLN A 107 16.08 2.90 0.27
C GLN A 107 17.09 2.45 -0.78
N THR A 108 18.18 3.21 -0.92
CA THR A 108 19.31 2.78 -1.76
C THR A 108 20.25 1.84 -0.99
N VAL A 109 21.08 1.07 -1.70
CA VAL A 109 22.12 0.22 -1.07
C VAL A 109 23.06 1.03 -0.17
N VAL A 110 23.33 2.30 -0.52
CA VAL A 110 24.17 3.21 0.27
C VAL A 110 23.44 3.62 1.56
N ALA A 111 22.18 4.04 1.45
CA ALA A 111 21.37 4.40 2.61
C ALA A 111 21.18 3.21 3.57
N HIS A 112 21.02 1.99 3.03
CA HIS A 112 21.01 0.77 3.83
C HIS A 112 22.34 0.55 4.56
N ALA A 113 23.48 0.77 3.89
CA ALA A 113 24.80 0.61 4.50
C ALA A 113 24.98 1.54 5.71
N GLU A 114 24.60 2.80 5.55
CA GLU A 114 24.62 3.81 6.62
C GLU A 114 23.70 3.41 7.77
N LYS A 115 22.44 3.05 7.49
CA LYS A 115 21.45 2.62 8.48
C LYS A 115 21.89 1.38 9.25
N ALA A 116 22.51 0.42 8.56
CA ALA A 116 22.95 -0.85 9.14
C ALA A 116 24.34 -0.78 9.80
N GLY A 117 25.05 0.35 9.70
CA GLY A 117 26.40 0.51 10.25
C GLY A 117 27.46 -0.38 9.56
N ILE A 118 27.28 -0.68 8.27
CA ILE A 118 28.20 -1.49 7.47
C ILE A 118 28.85 -0.67 6.36
N SER A 119 29.97 -1.17 5.81
CA SER A 119 30.58 -0.51 4.65
C SER A 119 29.68 -0.62 3.41
N VAL A 120 29.71 0.39 2.55
CA VAL A 120 29.01 0.37 1.26
C VAL A 120 29.45 -0.83 0.40
N ASN A 121 30.72 -1.23 0.48
CA ASN A 121 31.23 -2.41 -0.22
C ASN A 121 30.62 -3.72 0.32
N THR A 122 30.39 -3.81 1.62
CA THR A 122 29.68 -4.93 2.25
C THR A 122 28.23 -4.97 1.77
N ALA A 123 27.53 -3.84 1.77
CA ALA A 123 26.15 -3.75 1.28
C ALA A 123 26.06 -4.12 -0.22
N ARG A 124 26.99 -3.67 -1.05
CA ARG A 124 27.10 -4.07 -2.47
C ARG A 124 27.37 -5.57 -2.63
N THR A 125 28.17 -6.17 -1.74
CA THR A 125 28.41 -7.61 -1.75
C THR A 125 27.14 -8.39 -1.41
N HIS A 126 26.38 -7.94 -0.41
CA HIS A 126 25.06 -8.50 -0.10
C HIS A 126 24.11 -8.37 -1.29
N MET A 127 24.08 -7.20 -1.94
CA MET A 127 23.27 -6.98 -3.14
C MET A 127 23.62 -7.96 -4.27
N ARG A 128 24.91 -8.13 -4.54
CA ARG A 128 25.39 -9.07 -5.58
C ARG A 128 24.96 -10.50 -5.28
N ARG A 129 25.15 -10.96 -4.05
CA ARG A 129 24.75 -12.32 -3.63
C ARG A 129 23.25 -12.51 -3.68
N LEU A 130 22.50 -11.48 -3.30
CA LEU A 130 21.04 -11.50 -3.35
C LEU A 130 20.56 -11.67 -4.79
N LEU A 131 21.08 -10.90 -5.75
CA LEU A 131 20.78 -11.06 -7.18
C LEU A 131 21.19 -12.44 -7.72
N GLU A 132 22.36 -12.94 -7.33
CA GLU A 132 22.84 -14.28 -7.71
C GLU A 132 21.89 -15.38 -7.20
N LYS A 133 21.43 -15.30 -5.95
CA LYS A 133 20.52 -16.27 -5.34
C LYS A 133 19.12 -16.23 -5.92
N THR A 134 18.61 -15.04 -6.22
CA THR A 134 17.25 -14.87 -6.76
C THR A 134 17.20 -15.00 -8.28
N GLY A 135 18.34 -15.06 -8.96
CA GLY A 135 18.44 -15.04 -10.42
C GLY A 135 17.96 -13.72 -11.03
N SER A 136 17.99 -12.64 -10.25
CA SER A 136 17.48 -11.33 -10.67
C SER A 136 18.52 -10.57 -11.49
N THR A 137 18.06 -9.88 -12.52
CA THR A 137 18.93 -9.11 -13.43
C THR A 137 19.31 -7.73 -12.88
N GLY A 138 18.62 -7.27 -11.83
CA GLY A 138 18.89 -6.01 -11.16
C GLY A 138 17.96 -5.75 -9.98
N GLN A 139 18.13 -4.58 -9.35
CA GLN A 139 17.37 -4.19 -8.15
C GLN A 139 15.86 -4.14 -8.39
N LEU A 140 15.42 -3.53 -9.48
CA LEU A 140 13.99 -3.40 -9.79
C LEU A 140 13.33 -4.76 -10.06
N ASP A 141 14.05 -5.65 -10.74
CA ASP A 141 13.60 -7.01 -11.02
C ASP A 141 13.45 -7.82 -9.71
N LEU A 142 14.44 -7.70 -8.81
CA LEU A 142 14.38 -8.28 -7.47
C LEU A 142 13.18 -7.75 -6.65
N ILE A 143 12.95 -6.44 -6.64
CA ILE A 143 11.82 -5.83 -5.91
C ILE A 143 10.50 -6.35 -6.47
N ARG A 144 10.32 -6.37 -7.79
CA ARG A 144 9.12 -6.93 -8.43
C ARG A 144 8.89 -8.38 -8.03
N LYS A 145 9.96 -9.20 -8.04
CA LYS A 145 9.89 -10.62 -7.69
C LYS A 145 9.49 -10.83 -6.23
N ALA A 146 9.84 -9.92 -5.33
CA ALA A 146 9.41 -9.95 -3.93
C ALA A 146 7.89 -9.69 -3.78
N HIS A 147 7.28 -8.87 -4.64
CA HIS A 147 5.85 -8.53 -4.58
C HIS A 147 4.92 -9.49 -5.35
N VAL A 148 5.44 -10.32 -6.25
CA VAL A 148 4.63 -11.15 -7.17
C VAL A 148 4.36 -12.57 -6.63
N GLN A 149 4.73 -12.87 -5.38
CA GLN A 149 4.53 -14.23 -4.86
C GLN A 149 3.04 -14.60 -4.72
N PRO A 150 2.63 -15.79 -5.22
CA PRO A 150 1.26 -16.28 -5.19
C PRO A 150 0.84 -16.84 -3.82
#